data_AF-A0A1I3QEQ0-F1
#
_entry.id   AF-A0A1I3QEQ0-F1
#
_cell.length_a   1.000
_cell.length_b   1.000
_cell.length_c   1.000
_cell.angle_alpha   90.00
_cell.angle_beta   90.00
_cell.angle_gamma   90.00
#
_symmetry.space_group_name_H-M   'P 1'
#
loop_
_entity.id
_entity.type
_entity.pdbx_description
1 polymer ?
#
loop_
_entity_poly.entity_id
_entity_poly.type
_entity_poly.pdbx_seq_one_letter_code
_entity_poly.pdbx_strand_id
1 'polypeptide(L)'
;MTETEHSTATSPVKRRHLVGGAALGMLAGAIGGLAGGVALGQGAALPRQKPSGRQRFTDKVIVVTGGTSGIGRAATLMFAAEGGRVVFCGRNLERGQQV
;
A
#
# COMPACT_ATOMS: atom_id res chain seq x y z
N MET A 1 33.53 -23.64 21.58
CA MET A 1 33.88 -22.51 22.46
C MET A 1 34.35 -21.40 21.53
N THR A 2 33.53 -20.45 21.09
CA THR A 2 32.33 -19.83 21.67
C THR A 2 31.43 -19.34 20.55
N GLU A 3 30.12 -19.47 20.76
CA GLU A 3 29.09 -18.71 20.07
C GLU A 3 29.36 -17.20 20.20
N THR A 4 29.10 -16.47 19.13
CA THR A 4 28.74 -15.06 19.23
C THR A 4 27.65 -14.78 18.21
N GLU A 5 26.43 -15.11 18.63
CA GLU A 5 25.17 -14.57 18.14
C GLU A 5 25.30 -13.05 17.92
N HIS A 6 25.29 -12.62 16.65
CA HIS A 6 25.13 -11.21 16.32
C HIS A 6 23.62 -10.93 16.16
N SER A 7 23.00 -10.73 17.31
CA SER A 7 21.62 -10.24 17.44
C SER A 7 21.51 -8.85 16.83
N THR A 8 21.15 -8.80 15.54
CA THR A 8 20.77 -7.57 14.85
C THR A 8 19.32 -7.24 15.19
N ALA A 9 19.13 -6.73 16.41
CA ALA A 9 17.90 -6.09 16.84
C ALA A 9 17.68 -4.82 16.01
N THR A 10 17.21 -4.99 14.77
CA THR A 10 16.79 -3.89 13.92
C THR A 10 15.42 -3.46 14.42
N SER A 11 15.41 -2.49 15.33
CA SER A 11 14.19 -1.81 15.77
C SER A 11 13.34 -1.46 14.54
N PRO A 12 12.10 -1.98 14.40
CA PRO A 12 11.25 -1.54 13.33
C PRO A 12 10.85 -0.11 13.68
N VAL A 13 11.50 0.87 13.05
CA VAL A 13 10.97 2.23 12.96
C VAL A 13 9.67 2.11 12.18
N LYS A 14 8.59 1.83 12.91
CA LYS A 14 7.24 1.81 12.39
C LYS A 14 7.00 3.24 11.90
N ARG A 15 6.79 3.42 10.60
CA ARG A 15 6.38 4.69 9.93
C ARG A 15 5.15 5.39 10.55
N ARG A 16 4.60 4.86 11.65
CA ARG A 16 3.37 5.27 12.33
C ARG A 16 3.57 6.34 13.42
N HIS A 17 4.79 6.87 13.60
CA HIS A 17 5.06 7.87 14.65
C HIS A 17 5.23 9.31 14.13
N LEU A 18 4.95 9.58 12.85
CA LEU A 18 4.81 10.94 12.30
C LEU A 18 3.37 11.50 12.48
N VAL A 19 2.68 11.08 13.54
CA VAL A 19 1.38 11.65 13.96
C VAL A 19 1.50 12.07 15.43
N GLY A 20 2.61 12.71 15.77
CA GLY A 20 2.84 13.32 17.10
C GLY A 20 2.56 14.83 17.14
N GLY A 21 2.14 15.43 16.02
CA GLY A 21 2.07 16.90 15.87
C GLY A 21 0.67 17.50 15.66
N ALA A 22 -0.41 16.71 15.75
CA ALA A 22 -1.77 17.20 15.46
C ALA A 22 -2.60 17.54 16.72
N ALA A 23 -1.97 17.68 17.90
CA ALA A 23 -2.68 17.92 19.15
C ALA A 23 -2.81 19.41 19.54
N LEU A 24 -2.21 20.35 18.79
CA LEU A 24 -2.18 21.78 19.18
C LEU A 24 -3.05 22.72 18.32
N GLY A 25 -4.04 22.19 17.59
CA GLY A 25 -4.97 22.98 16.76
C GLY A 25 -6.44 22.95 17.20
N MET A 26 -6.74 22.31 18.34
CA MET A 26 -8.12 21.93 18.72
C MET A 26 -8.88 22.96 19.59
N LEU A 27 -8.32 24.13 19.90
CA LEU A 27 -8.98 25.09 20.81
C LEU A 27 -9.57 26.34 20.13
N ALA A 28 -9.26 26.60 18.85
CA ALA A 28 -9.81 27.77 18.13
C ALA A 28 -10.95 27.44 17.15
N GLY A 29 -11.30 26.16 16.95
CA GLY A 29 -12.29 25.71 15.95
C GLY A 29 -13.57 25.07 16.51
N ALA A 30 -13.79 25.11 17.82
CA ALA A 30 -14.80 24.27 18.49
C ALA A 30 -16.26 24.75 18.36
N ILE A 31 -16.54 25.95 17.82
CA ILE A 31 -17.92 26.46 17.72
C ILE A 31 -18.49 26.38 16.29
N GLY A 32 -17.66 26.38 15.24
CA GLY A 32 -18.12 26.32 13.84
C GLY A 32 -17.63 25.12 13.02
N GLY A 33 -16.65 24.34 13.53
CA GLY A 33 -15.99 23.29 12.76
C GLY A 33 -16.68 21.93 12.74
N LEU A 34 -17.71 21.69 13.56
CA LEU A 34 -18.37 20.38 13.66
C LEU A 34 -19.27 20.05 12.46
N ALA A 35 -19.80 21.06 11.74
CA ALA A 35 -20.67 20.82 10.59
C ALA A 35 -19.90 20.51 9.28
N GLY A 36 -18.59 20.81 9.19
CA GLY A 36 -17.84 20.64 7.94
C GLY A 36 -16.35 20.31 8.05
N GLY A 37 -15.73 20.41 9.23
CA GLY A 37 -14.26 20.38 9.39
C GLY A 37 -13.64 19.02 9.72
N VAL A 38 -14.42 17.97 9.98
CA VAL A 38 -13.88 16.66 10.41
C VAL A 38 -13.84 15.61 9.28
N ALA A 39 -14.39 15.90 8.10
CA ALA A 39 -14.64 14.89 7.08
C ALA A 39 -13.38 14.36 6.34
N LEU A 40 -12.22 15.02 6.45
CA LEU A 40 -11.00 14.61 5.72
C LEU A 40 -10.16 13.56 6.47
N GLY A 41 -10.49 13.23 7.72
CA GLY A 41 -9.70 12.33 8.56
C GLY A 41 -10.17 10.86 8.61
N GLN A 42 -11.39 10.58 8.14
CA GLN A 42 -12.00 9.24 8.21
C GLN A 42 -11.88 8.55 6.85
N GLY A 43 -10.72 7.93 6.61
CA GLY A 43 -10.46 6.95 5.55
C GLY A 43 -11.44 6.95 4.37
N ALA A 44 -11.32 7.95 3.48
CA ALA A 44 -12.04 7.93 2.22
C ALA A 44 -11.66 6.64 1.48
N ALA A 45 -12.61 5.71 1.37
CA ALA A 45 -12.43 4.49 0.61
C ALA A 45 -12.11 4.88 -0.83
N LEU A 46 -10.85 4.68 -1.24
CA LEU A 46 -10.44 4.98 -2.61
C LEU A 46 -11.33 4.16 -3.56
N PRO A 47 -11.86 4.76 -4.63
CA PRO A 47 -12.72 4.05 -5.55
C PRO A 47 -11.97 2.83 -6.10
N ARG A 48 -12.55 1.64 -5.91
CA ARG A 48 -11.98 0.40 -6.43
C ARG A 48 -11.99 0.46 -7.95
N GLN A 49 -10.80 0.49 -8.55
CA GLN A 49 -10.66 0.53 -9.99
C GLN A 49 -11.14 -0.80 -10.61
N LYS A 50 -12.17 -0.73 -11.46
CA LYS A 50 -12.63 -1.88 -12.25
C LYS A 50 -11.75 -2.02 -13.49
N PRO A 51 -11.38 -3.25 -13.91
CA PRO A 51 -10.76 -3.46 -15.21
C PRO A 51 -11.60 -2.81 -16.31
N SER A 52 -10.95 -2.15 -17.26
CA SER A 52 -11.64 -1.40 -18.33
C SER A 52 -12.43 -2.30 -19.29
N GLY A 53 -12.32 -3.62 -19.16
CA GLY A 53 -12.87 -4.62 -20.08
C GLY A 53 -12.13 -4.69 -21.42
N ARG A 54 -11.21 -3.75 -21.68
CA ARG A 54 -10.39 -3.71 -22.89
C ARG A 54 -9.13 -4.55 -22.68
N GLN A 55 -8.83 -5.41 -23.65
CA GLN A 55 -7.62 -6.23 -23.67
C GLN A 55 -6.42 -5.41 -24.19
N ARG A 56 -6.00 -4.40 -23.43
CA ARG A 56 -4.96 -3.44 -23.86
C ARG A 56 -3.57 -4.06 -23.95
N PHE A 57 -3.33 -5.15 -23.22
CA PHE A 57 -2.01 -5.75 -23.04
C PHE A 57 -1.87 -7.14 -23.67
N THR A 58 -2.79 -7.52 -24.55
CA THR A 58 -2.70 -8.79 -25.30
C THR A 58 -1.33 -8.94 -25.96
N ASP A 59 -0.77 -10.14 -25.87
CA ASP A 59 0.53 -10.55 -26.40
C ASP A 59 1.76 -9.83 -25.80
N LYS A 60 1.56 -8.93 -24.82
CA LYS A 60 2.65 -8.24 -24.13
C LYS A 60 3.13 -9.06 -22.93
N VAL A 61 4.43 -8.93 -22.65
CA VAL A 61 5.07 -9.44 -21.43
C VAL A 61 5.39 -8.24 -20.53
N ILE A 62 5.00 -8.33 -19.26
CA ILE A 62 5.09 -7.22 -18.30
C ILE A 62 5.82 -7.73 -17.05
N VAL A 63 6.81 -6.96 -16.60
CA VAL A 63 7.57 -7.26 -15.38
C VAL A 63 7.21 -6.25 -14.29
N VAL A 64 6.76 -6.74 -13.14
CA VAL A 64 6.38 -5.89 -11.99
C VAL A 64 7.26 -6.18 -10.78
N THR A 65 8.04 -5.20 -10.33
CA THR A 65 8.78 -5.30 -9.08
C THR A 65 7.88 -4.90 -7.89
N GLY A 66 8.04 -5.58 -6.76
CA GLY A 66 7.17 -5.34 -5.60
C GLY A 66 5.72 -5.77 -5.82
N GLY A 67 5.46 -6.72 -6.72
CA GLY A 67 4.11 -7.18 -7.09
C GLY A 67 3.33 -7.90 -5.98
N THR A 68 3.93 -8.09 -4.81
CA THR A 68 3.35 -8.84 -3.68
C THR A 68 2.46 -8.01 -2.75
N SER A 69 2.44 -6.67 -2.88
CA SER A 69 1.61 -5.81 -2.03
C SER A 69 1.31 -4.44 -2.63
N GLY A 70 0.36 -3.71 -2.03
CA GLY A 70 0.05 -2.32 -2.36
C GLY A 70 -0.22 -2.11 -3.84
N ILE A 71 0.39 -1.05 -4.40
CA ILE A 71 0.21 -0.64 -5.80
C ILE A 71 0.74 -1.72 -6.76
N GLY A 72 1.88 -2.35 -6.44
CA GLY A 72 2.47 -3.39 -7.30
C GLY A 72 1.54 -4.60 -7.47
N ARG A 73 0.88 -5.04 -6.39
CA ARG A 73 -0.13 -6.11 -6.45
C ARG A 73 -1.34 -5.70 -7.29
N ALA A 74 -1.87 -4.51 -7.05
CA ALA A 74 -3.00 -4.01 -7.83
C ALA A 74 -2.66 -3.92 -9.33
N ALA A 75 -1.46 -3.43 -9.67
CA ALA A 75 -0.99 -3.35 -11.05
C ALA A 75 -0.85 -4.73 -11.69
N THR A 76 -0.23 -5.69 -11.01
CA THR A 76 -0.07 -7.08 -11.48
C THR A 76 -1.42 -7.69 -11.88
N LEU A 77 -2.41 -7.58 -11.00
CA LEU A 77 -3.76 -8.12 -11.23
C LEU A 77 -4.47 -7.39 -12.40
N MET A 78 -4.35 -6.06 -12.47
CA MET A 78 -4.99 -5.29 -13.54
C MET A 78 -4.36 -5.54 -14.91
N PHE A 79 -3.03 -5.69 -14.99
CA PHE A 79 -2.35 -6.03 -16.23
C PHE A 79 -2.73 -7.44 -16.72
N ALA A 80 -2.82 -8.41 -15.81
CA ALA A 80 -3.27 -9.75 -16.14
C ALA A 80 -4.74 -9.76 -16.61
N ALA A 81 -5.62 -9.01 -15.93
CA ALA A 81 -7.04 -8.89 -16.30
C ALA A 81 -7.26 -8.25 -17.68
N GLU A 82 -6.29 -7.48 -18.18
CA GLU A 82 -6.31 -6.84 -19.49
C GLU A 82 -5.48 -7.59 -20.56
N GLY A 83 -5.15 -8.86 -20.30
CA GLY A 83 -4.59 -9.80 -21.28
C GLY A 83 -3.05 -9.88 -21.31
N GLY A 84 -2.38 -9.20 -20.39
CA GLY A 84 -0.92 -9.22 -20.28
C GLY A 84 -0.38 -10.53 -19.69
N ARG A 85 0.77 -10.99 -20.19
CA ARG A 85 1.57 -12.05 -19.54
C ARG A 85 2.45 -11.39 -18.50
N VAL A 86 2.12 -11.56 -17.22
CA VAL A 86 2.78 -10.84 -16.13
C VAL A 86 3.74 -11.74 -15.35
N VAL A 87 4.95 -11.25 -15.12
CA VAL A 87 5.92 -11.82 -14.17
C VAL A 87 6.18 -10.78 -13.09
N PHE A 88 6.19 -11.19 -11.83
CA PHE A 88 6.43 -10.27 -10.72
C PHE A 88 7.34 -10.85 -9.65
N CYS A 89 7.94 -9.97 -8.86
CA CYS A 89 8.78 -10.38 -7.73
C CYS A 89 8.47 -9.57 -6.46
N GLY A 90 8.86 -10.13 -5.32
CA GLY A 90 8.80 -9.46 -4.03
C GLY A 90 9.56 -10.24 -2.96
N ARG A 91 9.73 -9.63 -1.80
CA ARG A 91 10.56 -10.18 -0.71
C ARG A 91 9.86 -11.23 0.15
N ASN A 92 8.53 -11.30 0.12
CA ASN A 92 7.74 -12.21 0.94
C ASN A 92 7.06 -13.24 0.02
N LEU A 93 7.47 -14.50 0.17
CA LEU A 93 6.99 -15.61 -0.65
C LEU A 93 5.50 -15.90 -0.41
N GLU A 94 5.06 -15.94 0.85
CA GLU A 94 3.67 -16.21 1.23
C GLU A 94 2.72 -15.20 0.59
N ARG A 95 3.07 -13.91 0.61
CA ARG A 95 2.30 -12.85 -0.08
C ARG A 95 2.35 -13.02 -1.59
N GLY A 96 3.47 -13.49 -2.14
CA GLY A 96 3.58 -13.79 -3.57
C GLY A 96 2.68 -14.94 -4.02
N GLN A 97 2.45 -15.94 -3.16
CA GLN A 97 1.53 -17.06 -3.44
C GLN A 97 0.04 -16.65 -3.40
N GLN A 98 -0.27 -15.45 -2.87
CA GLN A 98 -1.64 -14.90 -2.75
C GLN A 98 -1.99 -13.89 -3.85
N VAL A 99 -1.10 -13.70 -4.84
CA VAL A 99 -1.28 -12.81 -6.00
C VAL A 99 -1.54 -13.65 -7.23
#